data_AF-A0A5B7BAM8-F1
#
_entry.id   AF-A0A5B7BAM8-F1
#
_cell.length_a   1.000
_cell.length_b   1.000
_cell.length_c   1.000
_cell.angle_alpha   90.00
_cell.angle_beta   90.00
_cell.angle_gamma   90.00
#
_symmetry.space_group_name_H-M   'P 1'
#
loop_
_entity.id
_entity.type
_entity.pdbx_description
1 polymer ?
#
loop_
_entity_poly.entity_id
_entity_poly.type
_entity_poly.pdbx_seq_one_letter_code
_entity_poly.pdbx_strand_id
1 'polypeptide(L)'
;LMIQFGKEPNVFTYNSLLYGFCLLGQLDDAAKMFKSIADRDGVHDVTTYNILINGYCKNRMIDDAIWLFQEMHHEGLTPTTVTYSTLIGALCQGGRVRTAQKLFNEMQIHGLSPDLCSYSVLLDGLCKNGHIEEAMNVFKSVKSTELEANIEVFSILIDGMCRAGKLE
;
A
#
# COMPACT_ATOMS: atom_id res chain seq x y z
N LEU A 1 26.19 -17.46 0.40
CA LEU A 1 27.12 -16.67 1.24
C LEU A 1 26.95 -16.97 2.74
N MET A 2 25.87 -16.59 3.43
CA MET A 2 25.73 -16.83 4.89
C MET A 2 25.87 -18.31 5.32
N ILE A 3 25.22 -19.22 4.59
CA ILE A 3 25.32 -20.67 4.82
C ILE A 3 26.77 -21.18 4.65
N GLN A 4 27.51 -20.62 3.69
CA GLN A 4 28.93 -20.99 3.48
C GLN A 4 29.83 -20.55 4.65
N PHE A 5 29.39 -19.57 5.45
CA PHE A 5 30.04 -19.13 6.68
C PHE A 5 29.40 -19.70 7.95
N GLY A 6 28.53 -20.72 7.83
CA GLY A 6 27.87 -21.37 8.98
C GLY A 6 26.90 -20.46 9.75
N LYS A 7 26.35 -19.43 9.09
CA LYS A 7 25.33 -18.56 9.68
C LYS A 7 23.95 -18.94 9.15
N GLU A 8 23.04 -19.24 10.07
CA GLU A 8 21.63 -19.52 9.75
C GLU A 8 20.91 -18.24 9.31
N PRO A 9 20.20 -18.24 8.17
CA PRO A 9 19.35 -17.14 7.77
C PRO A 9 18.23 -16.90 8.78
N ASN A 10 17.91 -15.63 9.03
CA ASN A 10 16.77 -15.22 9.86
C ASN A 10 15.74 -14.42 9.02
N VAL A 11 14.63 -14.02 9.64
CA VAL A 11 13.56 -13.24 9.00
C VAL A 11 14.09 -12.00 8.28
N PHE A 12 15.04 -11.26 8.85
CA PHE A 12 15.64 -10.09 8.20
C PHE A 12 16.40 -10.43 6.90
N THR A 13 17.11 -11.55 6.90
CA THR A 13 17.82 -12.05 5.72
C THR A 13 16.83 -12.37 4.61
N TYR A 14 15.74 -13.05 4.95
CA TYR A 14 14.69 -13.41 4.01
C TYR A 14 13.94 -12.17 3.49
N ASN A 15 13.59 -11.22 4.36
CA ASN A 15 12.97 -9.95 3.97
C ASN A 15 13.85 -9.16 3.00
N SER A 16 15.16 -9.15 3.21
CA SER A 16 16.10 -8.49 2.31
C SER A 16 16.15 -9.15 0.93
N LEU A 17 16.17 -10.48 0.87
CA LEU A 17 16.13 -11.24 -0.38
C LEU A 17 14.79 -11.06 -1.11
N LEU A 18 13.68 -11.17 -0.37
CA LEU A 18 12.33 -10.98 -0.88
C LEU A 18 12.17 -9.59 -1.50
N TYR A 19 12.66 -8.55 -0.80
CA TYR A 19 12.67 -7.19 -1.30
C TYR A 19 13.50 -7.06 -2.58
N GLY A 20 14.69 -7.69 -2.62
CA GLY A 20 15.53 -7.75 -3.82
C GLY A 20 14.82 -8.36 -5.02
N PHE A 21 14.15 -9.51 -4.86
CA PHE A 21 13.36 -10.14 -5.92
C PHE A 21 12.22 -9.25 -6.40
N CYS A 22 11.50 -8.61 -5.48
CA CYS A 22 10.42 -7.67 -5.82
C CYS A 22 10.93 -6.47 -6.63
N LEU A 23 12.10 -5.92 -6.27
CA LEU A 23 12.72 -4.82 -7.01
C LEU A 23 13.15 -5.21 -8.43
N LEU A 24 13.57 -6.46 -8.63
CA LEU A 24 13.96 -6.99 -9.93
C LEU A 24 12.77 -7.50 -10.77
N GLY A 25 11.54 -7.42 -10.24
CA GLY A 25 10.34 -7.96 -10.89
C GLY A 25 10.29 -9.49 -10.93
N GLN A 26 11.16 -10.17 -10.17
CA GLN A 26 11.25 -11.63 -10.09
C GLN A 26 10.21 -12.18 -9.09
N LEU A 27 8.94 -11.95 -9.37
CA LEU A 27 7.85 -12.23 -8.43
C LEU A 27 7.62 -13.73 -8.19
N ASP A 28 7.88 -14.59 -9.18
CA ASP A 28 7.82 -16.04 -8.99
C ASP A 28 8.85 -16.52 -7.95
N ASP A 29 10.05 -15.95 -8.00
CA ASP A 29 11.11 -16.29 -7.05
C ASP A 29 10.85 -15.67 -5.68
N ALA A 30 10.26 -14.46 -5.64
CA ALA A 30 9.76 -13.87 -4.41
C ALA A 30 8.66 -14.75 -3.75
N ALA A 31 7.72 -15.26 -4.53
CA ALA A 31 6.64 -16.13 -4.04
C ALA A 31 7.17 -17.49 -3.55
N LYS A 32 8.12 -18.10 -4.26
CA LYS A 32 8.80 -19.32 -3.79
C LYS A 32 9.55 -19.08 -2.49
N MET A 33 10.28 -17.97 -2.40
CA MET A 33 11.02 -17.57 -1.20
C MET A 33 10.07 -17.40 -0.02
N PHE A 34 8.95 -16.71 -0.23
CA PHE A 34 7.91 -16.53 0.79
C PHE A 34 7.40 -17.86 1.32
N LYS A 35 7.00 -18.80 0.46
CA LYS A 35 6.56 -20.15 0.88
C LYS A 35 7.63 -20.89 1.67
N SER A 36 8.89 -20.79 1.25
CA SER A 36 10.00 -21.48 1.93
C SER A 36 10.31 -20.95 3.33
N ILE A 37 9.85 -19.75 3.70
CA ILE A 37 9.97 -19.24 5.09
C ILE A 37 9.06 -20.05 6.01
N ALA A 38 7.82 -20.33 5.58
CA ALA A 38 6.86 -21.14 6.34
C ALA A 38 7.34 -22.58 6.52
N ASP A 39 7.93 -23.18 5.47
CA ASP A 39 8.45 -24.56 5.50
C ASP A 39 9.63 -24.75 6.48
N ARG A 40 10.24 -23.66 6.97
CA ARG A 40 11.42 -23.68 7.85
C ARG A 40 11.08 -23.29 9.29
N ASP A 41 9.84 -23.55 9.72
CA ASP A 41 9.29 -23.13 11.02
C ASP A 41 9.35 -21.59 11.24
N GLY A 42 9.51 -20.81 10.16
CA GLY A 42 9.49 -19.36 10.20
C GLY A 42 8.06 -18.84 10.09
N VAL A 43 7.69 -17.89 10.95
CA VAL A 43 6.39 -17.19 10.86
C VAL A 43 6.57 -15.92 10.03
N HIS A 44 5.73 -15.73 9.02
CA HIS A 44 5.67 -14.47 8.29
C HIS A 44 5.17 -13.37 9.22
N ASP A 45 5.88 -12.25 9.25
CA ASP A 45 5.45 -11.07 9.97
C ASP A 45 4.80 -10.04 9.04
N VAL A 46 4.23 -8.99 9.64
CA VAL A 46 3.66 -7.84 8.94
C VAL A 46 4.64 -7.27 7.89
N THR A 47 5.93 -7.25 8.22
CA THR A 47 6.99 -6.74 7.33
C THR A 47 7.10 -7.59 6.06
N THR A 48 7.07 -8.91 6.20
CA THR A 48 7.21 -9.85 5.09
C THR A 48 6.06 -9.70 4.10
N TYR A 49 4.81 -9.61 4.61
CA TYR A 49 3.63 -9.35 3.79
C TYR A 49 3.72 -7.99 3.09
N ASN A 50 4.08 -6.92 3.80
CA ASN A 50 4.20 -5.58 3.23
C ASN A 50 5.22 -5.50 2.09
N ILE A 51 6.33 -6.25 2.18
CA ILE A 51 7.33 -6.32 1.11
C ILE A 51 6.72 -6.90 -0.16
N LEU A 52 6.03 -8.04 -0.06
CA LEU A 52 5.40 -8.69 -1.21
C LEU A 52 4.25 -7.86 -1.77
N ILE A 53 3.34 -7.36 -0.92
CA ILE A 53 2.22 -6.52 -1.34
C ILE A 53 2.74 -5.33 -2.15
N ASN A 54 3.76 -4.62 -1.64
CA ASN A 54 4.39 -3.53 -2.36
C ASN A 54 5.05 -3.99 -3.67
N GLY A 55 5.71 -5.15 -3.66
CA GLY A 55 6.30 -5.76 -4.86
C GLY A 55 5.27 -6.02 -5.96
N TYR A 56 4.18 -6.70 -5.63
CA TYR A 56 3.08 -6.97 -6.56
C TYR A 56 2.41 -5.68 -7.05
N CYS A 57 2.15 -4.72 -6.15
CA CYS A 57 1.63 -3.40 -6.51
C CYS A 57 2.50 -2.67 -7.53
N LYS A 58 3.83 -2.62 -7.32
CA LYS A 58 4.77 -1.96 -8.24
C LYS A 58 4.85 -2.63 -9.61
N ASN A 59 4.58 -3.93 -9.68
CA ASN A 59 4.51 -4.71 -10.92
C ASN A 59 3.09 -4.78 -11.50
N ARG A 60 2.16 -3.95 -11.02
CA ARG A 60 0.76 -3.87 -11.48
C ARG A 60 -0.06 -5.16 -11.31
N MET A 61 0.40 -6.07 -10.46
CA MET A 61 -0.29 -7.32 -10.09
C MET A 61 -1.18 -7.06 -8.87
N ILE A 62 -2.19 -6.20 -9.04
CA ILE A 62 -2.99 -5.66 -7.94
C ILE A 62 -3.85 -6.74 -7.27
N ASP A 63 -4.37 -7.70 -8.04
CA ASP A 63 -5.23 -8.76 -7.47
C ASP A 63 -4.43 -9.71 -6.56
N ASP A 64 -3.19 -10.05 -6.92
CA ASP A 64 -2.29 -10.83 -6.06
C ASP A 64 -1.93 -10.06 -4.77
N ALA A 65 -1.73 -8.75 -4.86
CA ALA A 65 -1.51 -7.90 -3.70
C ALA A 65 -2.73 -7.86 -2.75
N ILE A 66 -3.95 -7.82 -3.29
CA ILE A 66 -5.20 -7.89 -2.51
C ILE A 66 -5.36 -9.27 -1.87
N TRP A 67 -5.03 -10.34 -2.59
CA TRP A 67 -5.09 -11.70 -2.05
C TRP A 67 -4.16 -11.84 -0.83
N LEU A 68 -2.91 -11.36 -0.92
CA LEU A 68 -1.98 -11.35 0.22
C LEU A 68 -2.47 -10.51 1.40
N PHE A 69 -3.14 -9.39 1.13
CA PHE A 69 -3.75 -8.57 2.19
C PHE A 69 -4.87 -9.31 2.94
N GLN A 70 -5.65 -10.13 2.23
CA GLN A 70 -6.67 -10.97 2.83
C GLN A 70 -6.07 -12.15 3.60
N GLU A 71 -5.03 -12.78 3.04
CA GLU A 71 -4.27 -13.85 3.71
C GLU A 71 -3.66 -13.34 5.02
N MET A 72 -3.10 -12.13 5.03
CA MET A 72 -2.56 -11.50 6.23
C MET A 72 -3.58 -11.46 7.38
N HIS A 73 -4.84 -11.13 7.10
CA HIS A 73 -5.91 -11.18 8.10
C HIS A 73 -6.23 -12.61 8.55
N HIS A 74 -6.21 -13.57 7.62
CA HIS A 74 -6.46 -14.98 7.92
C HIS A 74 -5.42 -15.55 8.89
N GLU A 75 -4.16 -15.13 8.74
CA GLU A 75 -3.05 -15.46 9.64
C GLU A 75 -3.07 -14.66 10.96
N GLY A 76 -4.11 -13.85 11.20
CA GLY A 76 -4.26 -13.06 12.42
C GLY A 76 -3.30 -11.88 12.53
N LEU A 77 -2.68 -11.46 11.43
CA LEU A 77 -1.83 -10.29 11.37
C LEU A 77 -2.66 -9.03 11.08
N THR A 78 -2.35 -7.93 11.76
CA THR A 78 -3.05 -6.65 11.58
C THR A 78 -2.33 -5.79 10.54
N PRO A 79 -2.95 -5.45 9.40
CA PRO A 79 -2.37 -4.51 8.45
C PRO A 79 -2.14 -3.13 9.07
N THR A 80 -1.10 -2.44 8.61
CA THR A 80 -0.77 -1.11 9.11
C THR A 80 -1.24 -0.03 8.15
N THR A 81 -1.19 1.24 8.58
CA THR A 81 -1.40 2.41 7.71
C THR A 81 -0.58 2.31 6.41
N VAL A 82 0.65 1.81 6.49
CA VAL A 82 1.52 1.61 5.31
C VAL A 82 0.94 0.56 4.35
N THR A 83 0.42 -0.55 4.88
CA THR A 83 -0.22 -1.61 4.07
C THR A 83 -1.40 -1.05 3.28
N TYR A 84 -2.30 -0.34 3.97
CA TYR A 84 -3.47 0.26 3.35
C TYR A 84 -3.09 1.32 2.31
N SER A 85 -2.21 2.26 2.65
CA SER A 85 -1.79 3.34 1.72
C SER A 85 -1.11 2.78 0.47
N THR A 86 -0.34 1.70 0.61
CA THR A 86 0.28 1.00 -0.55
C THR A 86 -0.78 0.45 -1.50
N LEU A 87 -1.80 -0.24 -0.97
CA LEU A 87 -2.88 -0.81 -1.79
C LEU A 87 -3.79 0.25 -2.40
N ILE A 88 -4.15 1.28 -1.62
CA ILE A 88 -4.98 2.40 -2.09
C ILE A 88 -4.29 3.09 -3.27
N GLY A 89 -2.99 3.39 -3.14
CA GLY A 89 -2.22 4.00 -4.23
C GLY A 89 -2.18 3.13 -5.48
N ALA A 90 -1.92 1.83 -5.33
CA ALA A 90 -1.89 0.89 -6.45
C ALA A 90 -3.25 0.75 -7.14
N LEU A 91 -4.33 0.67 -6.37
CA LEU A 91 -5.70 0.62 -6.89
C LEU A 91 -6.06 1.89 -7.67
N CYS A 92 -5.71 3.07 -7.15
CA CYS A 92 -5.91 4.34 -7.83
C CYS A 92 -5.13 4.40 -9.16
N GLN A 93 -3.88 3.93 -9.18
CA GLN A 93 -3.07 3.84 -10.40
C GLN A 93 -3.64 2.85 -11.41
N GLY A 94 -4.29 1.78 -10.94
CA GLY A 94 -5.03 0.82 -11.76
C GLY A 94 -6.45 1.27 -12.15
N GLY A 95 -6.86 2.49 -11.82
CA GLY A 95 -8.21 3.01 -12.11
C GLY A 95 -9.33 2.42 -11.25
N ARG A 96 -9.00 1.61 -10.23
CA ARG A 96 -9.95 0.93 -9.33
C ARG A 96 -10.30 1.80 -8.12
N VAL A 97 -10.60 3.07 -8.37
CA VAL A 97 -10.77 4.12 -7.35
C VAL A 97 -11.84 3.78 -6.31
N ARG A 98 -12.97 3.20 -6.73
CA ARG A 98 -14.03 2.79 -5.80
C ARG A 98 -13.56 1.75 -4.78
N THR A 99 -12.68 0.84 -5.18
CA THR A 99 -12.09 -0.14 -4.26
C THR A 99 -11.07 0.53 -3.33
N ALA A 100 -10.29 1.49 -3.85
CA ALA A 100 -9.36 2.28 -3.04
C ALA A 100 -10.10 3.05 -1.93
N GLN A 101 -11.22 3.70 -2.26
CA GLN A 101 -12.07 4.41 -1.30
C GLN A 101 -12.65 3.45 -0.23
N LYS A 102 -13.03 2.22 -0.61
CA LYS A 102 -13.50 1.21 0.35
C LYS A 102 -12.39 0.83 1.34
N LEU A 103 -11.17 0.57 0.87
CA LEU A 103 -10.03 0.29 1.75
C LEU A 103 -9.69 1.46 2.67
N PHE A 104 -9.80 2.70 2.19
CA PHE A 104 -9.61 3.89 3.03
C PHE A 104 -10.67 4.03 4.13
N ASN A 105 -11.90 3.58 3.88
CA ASN A 105 -12.94 3.57 4.91
C ASN A 105 -12.75 2.37 5.87
N GLU A 106 -12.35 1.22 5.33
CA GLU A 106 -12.05 0.00 6.10
C GLU A 106 -10.95 0.25 7.14
N MET A 107 -9.85 0.93 6.78
CA MET A 107 -8.79 1.24 7.75
C MET A 107 -9.31 2.03 8.96
N GLN A 108 -10.23 2.98 8.74
CA GLN A 108 -10.83 3.78 9.83
C GLN A 108 -11.76 2.93 10.71
N ILE A 109 -12.55 2.04 10.10
CA ILE A 109 -13.43 1.12 10.81
C ILE A 109 -12.61 0.17 11.71
N HIS A 110 -11.42 -0.23 11.26
CA HIS A 110 -10.47 -1.02 12.05
C HIS A 110 -9.67 -0.21 13.07
N GLY A 111 -10.03 1.06 13.30
CA GLY A 111 -9.42 1.90 14.33
C GLY A 111 -8.04 2.47 13.96
N LEU A 112 -7.61 2.33 12.70
CA LEU A 112 -6.42 3.03 12.21
C LEU A 112 -6.77 4.47 11.91
N SER A 113 -5.97 5.40 12.42
CA SER A 113 -6.07 6.81 12.05
C SER A 113 -5.30 7.05 10.74
N PRO A 114 -5.96 7.43 9.63
CA PRO A 114 -5.27 7.78 8.40
C PRO A 114 -4.39 9.00 8.63
N ASP A 115 -3.12 8.89 8.26
CA ASP A 115 -2.18 10.02 8.30
C ASP A 115 -2.29 10.87 7.03
N LEU A 116 -1.56 11.98 7.01
CA LEU A 116 -1.56 12.89 5.86
C LEU A 116 -1.12 12.18 4.57
N CYS A 117 -0.20 11.22 4.66
CA CYS A 117 0.23 10.40 3.53
C CYS A 117 -0.94 9.61 2.94
N SER A 118 -1.72 8.94 3.78
CA SER A 118 -2.91 8.17 3.40
C SER A 118 -3.93 9.04 2.68
N TYR A 119 -4.18 10.25 3.20
CA TYR A 119 -5.04 11.24 2.55
C TYR A 119 -4.48 11.71 1.20
N SER A 120 -3.19 12.08 1.13
CA SER A 120 -2.53 12.50 -0.10
C SER A 120 -2.65 11.44 -1.19
N VAL A 121 -2.41 10.17 -0.87
CA VAL A 121 -2.50 9.05 -1.82
C VAL A 121 -3.92 8.90 -2.39
N LEU A 122 -4.94 8.98 -1.52
CA LEU A 122 -6.33 8.89 -1.98
C LEU A 122 -6.74 10.12 -2.80
N LEU A 123 -6.39 11.32 -2.36
CA LEU A 123 -6.68 12.57 -3.05
C LEU A 123 -6.06 12.60 -4.45
N ASP A 124 -4.78 12.26 -4.56
CA ASP A 124 -4.06 12.19 -5.83
C ASP A 124 -4.72 11.18 -6.78
N GLY A 125 -5.08 10.01 -6.24
CA GLY A 125 -5.80 8.98 -6.95
C GLY A 125 -7.16 9.45 -7.49
N LEU A 126 -7.98 10.09 -6.65
CA LEU A 126 -9.28 10.63 -7.04
C LEU A 126 -9.12 11.71 -8.12
N CYS A 127 -8.20 12.65 -7.93
CA CYS A 127 -7.91 13.72 -8.88
C CYS A 127 -7.50 13.18 -10.26
N LYS A 128 -6.52 12.26 -10.29
CA LYS A 128 -6.01 11.67 -11.55
C LYS A 128 -7.03 10.85 -12.31
N ASN A 129 -8.05 10.33 -11.62
CA ASN A 129 -9.15 9.59 -12.22
C ASN A 129 -10.40 10.46 -12.46
N GLY A 130 -10.32 11.78 -12.31
CA GLY A 130 -11.42 12.72 -12.62
C GLY A 130 -12.51 12.83 -11.55
N HIS A 131 -12.34 12.19 -10.39
CA HIS A 131 -13.29 12.21 -9.27
C HIS A 131 -13.09 13.45 -8.38
N ILE A 132 -13.10 14.65 -8.97
CA ILE A 132 -12.73 15.91 -8.28
C ILE A 132 -13.66 16.23 -7.11
N GLU A 133 -14.96 15.98 -7.24
CA GLU A 133 -15.92 16.27 -6.17
C GLU A 133 -15.69 15.37 -4.95
N GLU A 134 -15.39 14.09 -5.18
CA GLU A 134 -15.01 13.15 -4.13
C GLU A 134 -13.68 13.57 -3.48
N ALA A 135 -12.69 14.00 -4.28
CA ALA A 135 -11.43 14.52 -3.77
C ALA A 135 -11.64 15.74 -2.85
N MET A 136 -12.53 16.66 -3.23
CA MET A 136 -12.86 17.82 -2.40
C MET A 136 -13.57 17.46 -1.10
N ASN A 137 -14.39 16.40 -1.11
CA ASN A 137 -15.02 15.89 0.11
C ASN A 137 -13.99 15.26 1.05
N VAL A 138 -13.03 14.49 0.51
CA VAL A 138 -11.91 13.94 1.28
C VAL A 138 -11.03 15.07 1.84
N PHE A 139 -10.75 16.13 1.06
CA PHE A 139 -9.99 17.27 1.57
C PHE A 139 -10.71 18.01 2.71
N LYS A 140 -12.03 18.13 2.64
CA LYS A 140 -12.82 18.70 3.75
C LYS A 140 -12.73 17.83 5.01
N SER A 141 -12.66 16.51 4.89
CA SER A 141 -12.51 15.63 6.06
C SER A 141 -11.13 15.76 6.70
N VAL A 142 -10.07 16.12 5.95
CA VAL A 142 -8.76 16.47 6.54
C VAL A 142 -8.89 17.62 7.53
N LYS A 143 -9.75 18.62 7.26
CA LYS A 143 -9.98 19.74 8.18
C LYS A 143 -10.71 19.36 9.48
N SER A 144 -11.39 18.21 9.49
CA SER A 144 -12.05 17.68 10.68
C SER A 144 -11.14 16.78 11.52
N THR A 145 -9.92 16.51 11.06
CA THR A 145 -8.88 15.85 11.86
C THR A 145 -7.91 16.88 12.43
N GLU A 146 -6.99 16.44 13.30
CA GLU A 146 -5.90 17.29 13.81
C GLU A 146 -4.76 17.50 12.79
N LEU A 147 -4.92 17.00 11.56
CA LEU A 147 -3.88 17.07 10.53
C LEU A 147 -3.89 18.44 9.84
N GLU A 148 -2.72 19.04 9.71
CA GLU A 148 -2.53 20.23 8.90
C GLU A 148 -2.20 19.86 7.46
N ALA A 149 -3.02 20.33 6.52
CA ALA A 149 -2.74 20.16 5.10
C ALA A 149 -1.43 20.87 4.74
N ASN A 150 -0.53 20.15 4.07
CA ASN A 150 0.76 20.67 3.63
C ASN A 150 0.74 21.07 2.14
N ILE A 151 1.87 21.59 1.66
CA ILE A 151 2.06 22.01 0.26
C ILE A 151 1.75 20.87 -0.73
N GLU A 152 2.06 19.62 -0.37
CA GLU A 152 1.80 18.45 -1.22
C GLU A 152 0.30 18.26 -1.46
N VAL A 153 -0.53 18.29 -0.40
CA VAL A 153 -1.99 18.17 -0.52
C VAL A 153 -2.59 19.28 -1.39
N PHE A 154 -2.16 20.53 -1.18
CA PHE A 154 -2.62 21.64 -2.02
C PHE A 154 -2.18 21.49 -3.47
N SER A 155 -0.95 21.04 -3.71
CA SER A 155 -0.42 20.81 -5.07
C SER A 155 -1.22 19.73 -5.80
N ILE A 156 -1.59 18.64 -5.12
CA ILE A 156 -2.45 17.57 -5.65
C ILE A 156 -3.81 18.12 -6.09
N LEU A 157 -4.43 18.96 -5.25
CA LEU A 157 -5.75 19.52 -5.54
C LEU A 157 -5.70 20.52 -6.70
N ILE A 158 -4.70 21.39 -6.73
CA ILE A 158 -4.51 22.35 -7.82
C ILE A 158 -4.29 21.62 -9.14
N ASP A 159 -3.38 20.61 -9.18
CA ASP A 159 -3.16 19.80 -10.38
C ASP A 159 -4.44 19.08 -10.82
N GLY A 160 -5.20 18.52 -9.87
CA GLY A 160 -6.49 17.90 -10.14
C GLY A 160 -7.51 18.87 -10.76
N MET A 161 -7.67 20.06 -10.17
CA MET A 161 -8.57 21.09 -10.68
C MET A 161 -8.15 21.63 -12.05
N CYS A 162 -6.85 21.83 -12.28
CA CYS A 162 -6.28 22.18 -13.58
C CYS A 162 -6.73 21.19 -14.65
N ARG A 163 -6.53 19.90 -14.41
CA ARG A 163 -6.87 18.82 -15.36
C ARG A 163 -8.37 18.75 -15.64
N ALA A 164 -9.18 19.08 -14.66
CA ALA A 164 -10.64 19.07 -14.79
C ALA A 164 -11.23 20.37 -15.37
N GLY A 165 -10.42 21.40 -15.61
CA GLY A 165 -10.88 22.71 -16.08
C GLY A 165 -11.76 23.45 -15.06
N LYS A 166 -11.60 23.19 -13.76
CA LYS A 166 -12.43 23.73 -12.66
C LYS A 166 -11.73 24.84 -11.86
N LEU A 167 -10.87 25.64 -12.49
CA LEU A 167 -10.04 26.67 -11.84
C LEU A 167 -10.69 28.08 -11.77
N GLU A 168 -11.98 28.17 -12.08
CA GLU A 168 -12.73 29.43 -12.14
C GLU A 168 -13.29 29.88 -10.78
#